data_AF-A0A7V6TT62-F1
#
_entry.id   AF-A0A7V6TT62-F1
#
_cell.length_a   1.000
_cell.length_b   1.000
_cell.length_c   1.000
_cell.angle_alpha   90.00
_cell.angle_beta   90.00
_cell.angle_gamma   90.00
#
_symmetry.space_group_name_H-M   'P 1'
#
loop_
_entity.id
_entity.type
_entity.pdbx_description
1 polymer ?
#
loop_
_entity_poly.entity_id
_entity_poly.type
_entity_poly.pdbx_seq_one_letter_code
_entity_poly.pdbx_strand_id
1 'polypeptide(L)'
;MAREKIGFYSVDVILDKEQKPWLIEINGCNSGFNGFFSAYGNFELQERIISAFNEFAGNRQIYVVTHLATNGEFPPDFLDKLIKDLLFYRGSPKLGLHPGLGTSGMQWNRMRGEKEVGNSNSSIDTFYGHEKFKKVFLNAQDPTYVLPVEYFDEKHIFGAFYLKKNITGSITVPSLSENDIIWYRCPSVAYSRQPDCIEINPEYPDEAVADNKFFTYELLKDKFADNIPKYLPVGNLCSGSSKVREFLQSSGGRLFIKKPLAGTKARGIDITLRQDLEDYLRRIEALESMKIQSLPPELKGVPWLLAGGVLGNDLSLLSEVIQSRPVYCRLTERNHFGCIRALLMVKEESFGNRFVKFLGAYWRLAPMPIDSDAFLRERYVGSFSQGSFCEPVSQEETQIVEDFSISVINDFITKLKGFPNDRRQFEGWEENYWSNKYYKECKLLGDKKISESFKKEIEHSRAVLQEAKEKAEKMGFCRNPMNVLSREQVIAGNYAYLIAQPERIVIEK
;
A
#
# COMPACT_ATOMS: atom_id res chain seq x y z
N MET A 1 -4.59 30.09 -6.41
CA MET A 1 -5.97 29.58 -6.52
C MET A 1 -6.02 28.21 -5.86
N ALA A 2 -7.11 27.83 -5.18
CA ALA A 2 -7.25 26.47 -4.66
C ALA A 2 -7.36 25.51 -5.86
N ARG A 3 -6.42 24.56 -5.98
CA ARG A 3 -6.46 23.56 -7.05
C ARG A 3 -7.65 22.63 -6.79
N GLU A 4 -8.49 22.40 -7.81
CA GLU A 4 -9.46 21.31 -7.77
C GLU A 4 -8.71 19.98 -7.65
N LYS A 5 -9.23 19.05 -6.85
CA LYS A 5 -8.61 17.75 -6.63
C LYS A 5 -9.59 16.66 -6.97
N ILE A 6 -9.05 15.57 -7.48
CA ILE A 6 -9.79 14.34 -7.71
C ILE A 6 -8.97 13.18 -7.17
N GLY A 7 -9.59 12.42 -6.28
CA GLY A 7 -9.03 11.23 -5.65
C GLY A 7 -9.85 9.99 -6.02
N PHE A 8 -9.19 8.85 -6.10
CA PHE A 8 -9.82 7.55 -6.26
C PHE A 8 -9.51 6.71 -5.02
N TYR A 9 -10.55 6.15 -4.44
CA TYR A 9 -10.42 5.27 -3.28
C TYR A 9 -11.07 3.93 -3.62
N SER A 10 -10.48 2.84 -3.12
CA SER A 10 -11.18 1.57 -3.09
C SER A 10 -11.50 1.15 -1.68
N VAL A 11 -12.76 0.79 -1.42
CA VAL A 11 -13.19 0.29 -0.11
C VAL A 11 -13.37 -1.22 -0.23
N ASP A 12 -12.64 -1.96 0.61
CA ASP A 12 -12.81 -3.41 0.72
C ASP A 12 -13.88 -3.70 1.78
N VAL A 13 -14.98 -4.30 1.32
CA VAL A 13 -16.19 -4.60 2.09
C VAL A 13 -16.40 -6.10 2.14
N ILE A 14 -16.70 -6.66 3.31
CA ILE A 14 -17.24 -8.02 3.41
C ILE A 14 -18.74 -7.93 3.62
N LEU A 15 -19.51 -8.69 2.84
CA LEU A 15 -20.90 -9.01 3.19
C LEU A 15 -20.90 -10.36 3.92
N ASP A 16 -21.35 -10.35 5.17
CA ASP A 16 -21.51 -11.58 5.93
C ASP A 16 -22.75 -12.39 5.46
N LYS A 17 -23.08 -13.47 6.18
CA LYS A 17 -24.21 -14.34 5.83
C LYS A 17 -25.57 -13.64 5.90
N GLU A 18 -25.67 -12.52 6.61
CA GLU A 18 -26.88 -11.71 6.76
C GLU A 18 -26.87 -10.49 5.83
N GLN A 19 -25.92 -10.43 4.89
CA GLN A 19 -25.65 -9.28 4.01
C GLN A 19 -25.24 -7.99 4.75
N LYS A 20 -24.84 -8.08 6.01
CA LYS A 20 -24.33 -6.92 6.73
C LYS A 20 -22.95 -6.54 6.18
N PRO A 21 -22.72 -5.26 5.82
CA PRO A 21 -21.44 -4.80 5.32
C PRO A 21 -20.44 -4.58 6.46
N TRP A 22 -19.21 -5.03 6.24
CA TRP A 22 -18.08 -4.84 7.14
C TRP A 22 -16.92 -4.18 6.41
N LEU A 23 -16.40 -3.09 6.96
CA LEU A 23 -15.23 -2.39 6.45
C LEU A 23 -13.95 -3.17 6.79
N ILE A 24 -13.17 -3.53 5.78
CA ILE A 24 -11.92 -4.26 5.94
C ILE A 24 -10.70 -3.36 5.78
N GLU A 25 -10.75 -2.43 4.83
CA GLU A 25 -9.74 -1.40 4.61
C GLU A 25 -10.23 -0.39 3.57
N ILE A 26 -9.68 0.81 3.62
CA ILE A 26 -9.69 1.77 2.52
C ILE A 26 -8.31 1.64 1.86
N ASN A 27 -8.25 1.61 0.54
CA ASN A 27 -7.00 1.71 -0.21
C ASN A 27 -6.99 3.01 -1.01
N GLY A 28 -5.81 3.61 -1.16
CA GLY A 28 -5.59 4.75 -2.04
C GLY A 28 -5.63 4.43 -3.54
N CYS A 29 -5.20 5.40 -4.34
CA CYS A 29 -5.49 5.55 -5.77
C CYS A 29 -5.08 4.43 -6.72
N ASN A 30 -4.22 3.50 -6.29
CA ASN A 30 -3.60 2.49 -7.15
C ASN A 30 -4.24 1.11 -7.04
N SER A 31 -5.27 0.94 -6.20
CA SER A 31 -5.86 -0.36 -5.89
C SER A 31 -7.20 -0.55 -6.62
N GLY A 32 -7.42 -1.72 -7.24
CA GLY A 32 -8.76 -2.17 -7.64
C GLY A 32 -9.20 -2.05 -9.10
N PHE A 33 -8.45 -1.41 -9.99
CA PHE A 33 -8.88 -1.21 -11.38
C PHE A 33 -8.90 -2.51 -12.20
N ASN A 34 -7.97 -3.43 -11.92
CA ASN A 34 -7.76 -4.62 -12.76
C ASN A 34 -8.82 -5.71 -12.60
N GLY A 35 -9.59 -5.73 -11.51
CA GLY A 35 -10.55 -6.82 -11.27
C GLY A 35 -11.85 -6.72 -12.06
N PHE A 36 -12.19 -5.52 -12.55
CA PHE A 36 -13.46 -5.29 -13.22
C PHE A 36 -13.59 -6.02 -14.56
N PHE A 37 -12.55 -5.98 -15.39
CA PHE A 37 -12.58 -6.74 -16.65
C PHE A 37 -12.70 -8.25 -16.38
N SER A 38 -11.96 -8.77 -15.40
CA SER A 38 -12.04 -10.19 -15.02
C SER A 38 -13.42 -10.59 -14.48
N ALA A 39 -14.09 -9.70 -13.73
CA ALA A 39 -15.44 -9.96 -13.22
C ALA A 39 -16.50 -9.92 -14.32
N TYR A 40 -16.53 -8.83 -15.11
CA TYR A 40 -17.65 -8.49 -16.00
C TYR A 40 -17.41 -8.85 -17.47
N GLY A 41 -16.17 -9.13 -17.87
CA GLY A 41 -15.80 -9.45 -19.26
C GLY A 41 -15.94 -8.27 -20.22
N ASN A 42 -16.05 -7.05 -19.72
CA ASN A 42 -16.23 -5.83 -20.51
C ASN A 42 -15.46 -4.63 -19.91
N PHE A 43 -15.45 -3.51 -20.64
CA PHE A 43 -14.76 -2.28 -20.24
C PHE A 43 -15.70 -1.19 -19.70
N GLU A 44 -16.92 -1.52 -19.29
CA GLU A 44 -17.93 -0.53 -18.89
C GLU A 44 -17.45 0.37 -17.74
N LEU A 45 -16.74 -0.18 -16.75
CA LEU A 45 -16.18 0.65 -15.68
C LEU A 45 -15.10 1.59 -16.21
N GLN A 46 -14.22 1.11 -17.10
CA GLN A 46 -13.18 1.95 -17.70
C GLN A 46 -13.83 3.12 -18.43
N GLU A 47 -14.92 2.90 -19.15
CA GLU A 47 -15.73 3.98 -19.75
C GLU A 47 -16.31 4.95 -18.70
N ARG A 48 -16.81 4.45 -17.56
CA ARG A 48 -17.28 5.31 -16.47
C ARG A 48 -16.14 6.15 -15.87
N ILE A 49 -14.95 5.58 -15.72
CA ILE A 49 -13.75 6.28 -15.24
C ILE A 49 -13.32 7.34 -16.27
N ILE A 50 -13.26 6.98 -17.56
CA ILE A 50 -12.96 7.90 -18.68
C ILE A 50 -13.96 9.05 -18.69
N SER A 51 -15.25 8.76 -18.57
CA SER A 51 -16.31 9.77 -18.52
C SER A 51 -16.12 10.70 -17.33
N ALA A 52 -15.80 10.17 -16.15
CA ALA A 52 -15.59 10.98 -14.96
C ALA A 52 -14.35 11.87 -15.07
N PHE A 53 -13.28 11.36 -15.68
CA PHE A 53 -12.11 12.16 -16.02
C PHE A 53 -12.41 13.23 -17.06
N ASN A 54 -13.21 12.93 -18.08
CA ASN A 54 -13.58 13.90 -19.09
C ASN A 54 -14.42 15.05 -18.52
N GLU A 55 -15.33 14.73 -17.61
CA GLU A 55 -16.13 15.71 -16.87
C GLU A 55 -15.22 16.62 -16.02
N PHE A 56 -14.24 16.04 -15.32
CA PHE A 56 -13.28 16.80 -14.52
C PHE A 56 -12.32 17.62 -15.39
N ALA A 57 -11.63 16.97 -16.33
CA ALA A 57 -10.56 17.56 -17.11
C ALA A 57 -11.05 18.60 -18.13
N GLY A 58 -12.30 18.52 -18.59
CA GLY A 58 -12.77 19.32 -19.71
C GLY A 58 -11.89 19.05 -20.94
N ASN A 59 -11.26 20.10 -21.49
CA ASN A 59 -10.39 19.98 -22.67
C ASN A 59 -8.90 19.78 -22.33
N ARG A 60 -8.54 19.65 -21.05
CA ARG A 60 -7.16 19.49 -20.60
C ARG A 60 -6.60 18.10 -20.95
N GLN A 61 -5.30 18.03 -21.20
CA GLN A 61 -4.58 16.78 -21.42
C GLN A 61 -4.36 16.07 -20.08
N ILE A 62 -4.55 14.74 -20.07
CA ILE A 62 -4.28 13.89 -18.91
C ILE A 62 -3.04 13.05 -19.20
N TYR A 63 -2.01 13.24 -18.38
CA TYR A 63 -0.77 12.47 -18.40
C TYR A 63 -0.83 11.38 -17.34
N VAL A 64 -0.91 10.13 -17.78
CA VAL A 64 -0.97 8.96 -16.88
C VAL A 64 0.45 8.49 -16.58
N VAL A 65 0.90 8.79 -15.37
CA VAL A 65 2.24 8.45 -14.90
C VAL A 65 2.27 7.01 -14.43
N THR A 66 2.83 6.14 -15.26
CA THR A 66 2.91 4.70 -14.95
C THR A 66 4.18 4.31 -14.22
N HIS A 67 5.24 5.10 -14.38
CA HIS A 67 6.51 4.92 -13.70
C HIS A 67 7.14 6.28 -13.45
N LEU A 68 7.93 6.37 -12.38
CA LEU A 68 8.89 7.44 -12.22
C LEU A 68 10.17 7.09 -12.99
N ALA A 69 10.75 8.10 -13.62
CA ALA A 69 12.06 8.03 -14.25
C ALA A 69 13.01 9.03 -13.57
N THR A 70 14.31 8.82 -13.70
CA THR A 70 15.31 9.80 -13.27
C THR A 70 16.45 9.91 -14.28
N ASN A 71 16.99 11.11 -14.40
CA ASN A 71 18.20 11.37 -15.18
C ASN A 71 19.43 11.17 -14.29
N GLY A 72 20.18 10.10 -14.55
CA GLY A 72 21.51 9.87 -13.97
C GLY A 72 21.54 9.39 -12.51
N GLU A 73 20.82 10.05 -11.59
CA GLU A 73 20.88 9.80 -10.14
C GLU A 73 19.50 9.75 -9.49
N PHE A 74 19.31 8.96 -8.44
CA PHE A 74 18.09 9.03 -7.63
C PHE A 74 18.08 10.20 -6.62
N PRO A 75 16.89 10.66 -6.18
CA PRO A 75 16.77 11.62 -5.09
C PRO A 75 17.44 11.13 -3.78
N PRO A 76 17.89 12.02 -2.87
CA PRO A 76 18.47 11.63 -1.58
C PRO A 76 17.57 10.69 -0.73
N ASP A 77 16.27 10.95 -0.75
CA ASP A 77 15.26 10.23 0.06
C ASP A 77 15.01 8.80 -0.47
N PHE A 78 15.46 8.51 -1.68
CA PHE A 78 15.43 7.17 -2.29
C PHE A 78 16.36 6.19 -1.55
N LEU A 79 17.56 6.66 -1.19
CA LEU A 79 18.56 5.85 -0.50
C LEU A 79 18.05 5.46 0.89
N ASP A 80 17.28 6.33 1.55
CA ASP A 80 16.71 6.08 2.87
C ASP A 80 15.70 4.93 2.85
N LYS A 81 14.84 4.86 1.83
CA LYS A 81 13.93 3.72 1.68
C LYS A 81 14.66 2.45 1.26
N LEU A 82 15.59 2.53 0.31
CA LEU A 82 16.36 1.37 -0.12
C LEU A 82 17.12 0.74 1.07
N ILE A 83 17.73 1.57 1.91
CA ILE A 83 18.41 1.11 3.12
C ILE A 83 17.38 0.55 4.12
N LYS A 84 16.22 1.20 4.33
CA LYS A 84 15.14 0.66 5.17
C LYS A 84 14.66 -0.72 4.69
N ASP A 85 14.42 -0.89 3.40
CA ASP A 85 13.97 -2.15 2.79
C ASP A 85 15.08 -3.21 2.89
N LEU A 86 16.34 -2.89 2.56
CA LEU A 86 17.47 -3.81 2.69
C LEU A 86 17.72 -4.24 4.14
N LEU A 87 17.55 -3.34 5.11
CA LEU A 87 17.64 -3.64 6.54
C LEU A 87 16.47 -4.49 7.01
N PHE A 88 15.25 -4.23 6.53
CA PHE A 88 14.07 -5.06 6.80
C PHE A 88 14.27 -6.51 6.29
N TYR A 89 14.76 -6.67 5.05
CA TYR A 89 14.99 -7.98 4.45
C TYR A 89 16.23 -8.71 4.99
N ARG A 90 17.26 -8.01 5.49
CA ARG A 90 18.40 -8.62 6.18
C ARG A 90 18.08 -8.98 7.65
N GLY A 91 17.17 -8.25 8.27
CA GLY A 91 16.83 -8.36 9.69
C GLY A 91 15.71 -9.32 10.02
N SER A 92 14.89 -9.73 9.04
CA SER A 92 14.19 -11.00 9.17
C SER A 92 15.25 -12.08 9.31
N PRO A 93 15.36 -12.74 10.47
CA PRO A 93 16.11 -13.97 10.54
C PRO A 93 15.56 -14.85 9.40
N LYS A 94 16.36 -15.79 8.94
CA LYS A 94 15.82 -17.00 8.33
C LYS A 94 14.95 -17.72 9.37
N LEU A 95 13.82 -17.12 9.79
CA LEU A 95 12.67 -17.77 10.38
C LEU A 95 12.27 -18.75 9.31
N GLY A 96 12.74 -19.98 9.49
CA GLY A 96 12.81 -21.04 8.50
C GLY A 96 12.14 -20.69 7.19
N LEU A 97 12.96 -20.31 6.20
CA LEU A 97 12.72 -20.81 4.86
C LEU A 97 12.76 -22.34 4.98
N HIS A 98 11.71 -22.93 5.53
CA HIS A 98 11.25 -24.22 5.07
C HIS A 98 11.06 -23.99 3.58
N PRO A 99 11.77 -24.72 2.71
CA PRO A 99 11.60 -24.62 1.26
C PRO A 99 10.15 -24.86 0.80
N GLY A 100 9.23 -25.23 1.70
CA GLY A 100 7.80 -25.48 1.46
C GLY A 100 6.81 -24.43 1.96
N LEU A 101 7.18 -23.34 2.62
CA LEU A 101 6.24 -22.31 3.09
C LEU A 101 6.68 -20.92 2.63
N GLY A 102 6.04 -20.40 1.56
CA GLY A 102 6.13 -18.97 1.23
C GLY A 102 6.38 -18.58 -0.23
N THR A 103 6.42 -19.53 -1.18
CA THR A 103 6.39 -19.21 -2.63
C THR A 103 5.18 -19.79 -3.37
N SER A 104 4.17 -20.31 -2.65
CA SER A 104 3.03 -21.01 -3.24
C SER A 104 2.22 -20.15 -4.22
N GLY A 105 2.14 -18.83 -4.03
CA GLY A 105 1.50 -17.93 -5.00
C GLY A 105 2.24 -17.83 -6.35
N MET A 106 3.58 -17.84 -6.33
CA MET A 106 4.38 -17.91 -7.56
C MET A 106 4.40 -19.33 -8.15
N GLN A 107 4.37 -20.37 -7.31
CA GLN A 107 4.35 -21.75 -7.76
C GLN A 107 3.00 -22.13 -8.40
N TRP A 108 1.87 -21.62 -7.90
CA TRP A 108 0.56 -21.89 -8.52
C TRP A 108 0.41 -21.26 -9.91
N ASN A 109 0.84 -20.00 -10.09
CA ASN A 109 0.87 -19.36 -11.42
C ASN A 109 1.80 -20.10 -12.40
N ARG A 110 2.93 -20.64 -11.91
CA ARG A 110 3.84 -21.46 -12.71
C ARG A 110 3.27 -22.86 -13.04
N MET A 111 2.47 -23.45 -12.15
CA MET A 111 1.86 -24.77 -12.39
C MET A 111 0.73 -24.74 -13.43
N ARG A 112 0.07 -23.59 -13.66
CA ARG A 112 -0.94 -23.45 -14.73
C ARG A 112 -0.37 -23.24 -16.13
N GLY A 113 0.95 -23.03 -16.28
CA GLY A 113 1.52 -22.60 -17.57
C GLY A 113 1.00 -21.24 -18.07
N GLU A 114 0.24 -20.53 -17.24
CA GLU A 114 -0.23 -19.18 -17.50
C GLU A 114 0.97 -18.25 -17.38
N LYS A 115 1.24 -17.45 -18.43
CA LYS A 115 2.17 -16.31 -18.35
C LYS A 115 1.90 -15.57 -17.05
N GLU A 116 2.95 -15.05 -16.40
CA GLU A 116 2.79 -14.10 -15.29
C GLU A 116 1.61 -13.16 -15.61
N VAL A 117 0.52 -13.27 -14.83
CA VAL A 117 -0.65 -12.39 -14.98
C VAL A 117 -0.29 -10.93 -14.61
N GLY A 118 0.99 -10.66 -14.34
CA GLY A 118 1.55 -9.33 -14.20
C GLY A 118 2.01 -8.76 -15.53
N ASN A 119 1.36 -7.67 -15.96
CA ASN A 119 1.90 -6.55 -16.73
C ASN A 119 1.65 -6.44 -18.24
N SER A 120 1.10 -7.41 -18.97
CA SER A 120 0.99 -7.27 -20.44
C SER A 120 -0.38 -6.84 -21.01
N ASN A 121 -1.40 -6.67 -20.19
CA ASN A 121 -2.68 -6.02 -20.56
C ASN A 121 -3.36 -5.56 -19.27
N SER A 122 -2.80 -4.55 -18.60
CA SER A 122 -3.50 -3.97 -17.47
C SER A 122 -4.81 -3.34 -17.97
N SER A 123 -5.86 -3.34 -17.16
CA SER A 123 -7.10 -2.58 -17.46
C SER A 123 -6.83 -1.09 -17.74
N ILE A 124 -5.61 -0.63 -17.46
CA ILE A 124 -5.15 0.70 -17.75
C ILE A 124 -4.78 0.92 -19.22
N ASP A 125 -4.43 -0.14 -19.94
CA ASP A 125 -3.99 -0.02 -21.32
C ASP A 125 -5.14 0.39 -22.25
N THR A 126 -6.39 0.19 -21.83
CA THR A 126 -7.57 0.68 -22.54
C THR A 126 -7.74 2.19 -22.52
N PHE A 127 -7.17 2.90 -21.54
CA PHE A 127 -7.22 4.37 -21.51
C PHE A 127 -6.36 4.98 -22.63
N TYR A 128 -5.26 4.32 -23.02
CA TYR A 128 -4.30 4.86 -23.99
C TYR A 128 -4.79 4.87 -25.44
N GLY A 129 -5.97 4.30 -25.71
CA GLY A 129 -6.68 4.47 -26.98
C GLY A 129 -7.44 5.81 -27.08
N HIS A 130 -7.60 6.54 -25.97
CA HIS A 130 -8.26 7.85 -25.96
C HIS A 130 -7.25 8.99 -26.11
N GLU A 131 -7.54 9.91 -27.03
CA GLU A 131 -6.70 11.08 -27.36
C GLU A 131 -6.27 11.92 -26.14
N LYS A 132 -7.12 11.99 -25.10
CA LYS A 132 -6.87 12.76 -23.88
C LYS A 132 -5.94 12.09 -22.87
N PHE A 133 -5.67 10.79 -22.98
CA PHE A 133 -4.83 10.07 -22.02
C PHE A 133 -3.50 9.70 -22.66
N LYS A 134 -2.43 10.34 -22.18
CA LYS A 134 -1.06 10.04 -22.64
C LYS A 134 -0.31 9.25 -21.56
N LYS A 135 0.13 8.04 -21.91
CA LYS A 135 1.00 7.24 -21.04
C LYS A 135 2.37 7.89 -20.98
N VAL A 136 2.84 8.23 -19.79
CA VAL A 136 4.14 8.86 -19.60
C VAL A 136 4.92 8.27 -18.45
N PHE A 137 6.23 8.53 -18.44
CA PHE A 137 7.04 8.53 -17.24
C PHE A 137 7.22 9.97 -16.74
N LEU A 138 7.16 10.17 -15.42
CA LEU A 138 7.46 11.46 -14.82
C LEU A 138 8.92 11.47 -14.36
N ASN A 139 9.67 12.52 -14.68
CA ASN A 139 11.00 12.67 -14.11
C ASN A 139 10.89 13.08 -12.63
N ALA A 140 11.37 12.24 -11.73
CA ALA A 140 11.30 12.45 -10.29
C ALA A 140 12.16 13.63 -9.80
N GLN A 141 13.27 13.94 -10.48
CA GLN A 141 14.15 15.06 -10.12
C GLN A 141 13.61 16.40 -10.60
N ASP A 142 13.01 16.40 -11.79
CA ASP A 142 12.49 17.58 -12.47
C ASP A 142 11.09 17.25 -13.03
N PRO A 143 10.04 17.40 -12.21
CA PRO A 143 8.68 17.04 -12.60
C PRO A 143 8.06 18.11 -13.53
N THR A 144 8.84 19.04 -14.10
CA THR A 144 8.33 20.07 -15.02
C THR A 144 8.12 19.57 -16.45
N TYR A 145 8.40 18.29 -16.72
CA TYR A 145 8.14 17.65 -18.00
C TYR A 145 7.87 16.16 -17.83
N VAL A 146 7.31 15.57 -18.88
CA VAL A 146 6.98 14.13 -18.93
C VAL A 146 7.64 13.46 -20.12
N LEU A 147 7.91 12.17 -19.99
CA LEU A 147 8.59 11.37 -20.99
C LEU A 147 7.57 10.41 -21.63
N PRO A 148 7.20 10.61 -22.90
CA PRO A 148 6.22 9.75 -23.56
C PRO A 148 6.74 8.31 -23.66
N VAL A 149 5.95 7.35 -23.19
CA VAL A 149 6.38 5.94 -23.08
C VAL A 149 6.66 5.32 -24.45
N GLU A 150 6.04 5.83 -25.51
CA GLU A 150 6.23 5.39 -26.89
C GLU A 150 7.67 5.51 -27.40
N TYR A 151 8.51 6.34 -26.78
CA TYR A 151 9.93 6.46 -27.13
C TYR A 151 10.82 5.38 -26.50
N PHE A 152 10.33 4.65 -25.49
CA PHE A 152 11.12 3.72 -24.71
C PHE A 152 10.77 2.26 -25.00
N ASP A 153 11.74 1.37 -24.88
CA ASP A 153 11.53 -0.07 -24.93
C ASP A 153 10.75 -0.50 -23.67
N GLU A 154 9.71 -1.32 -23.85
CA GLU A 154 8.92 -1.87 -22.74
C GLU A 154 9.78 -2.79 -21.85
N LYS A 155 10.85 -3.36 -22.40
CA LYS A 155 11.83 -4.14 -21.65
C LYS A 155 12.86 -3.22 -21.00
N HIS A 156 12.66 -2.98 -19.71
CA HIS A 156 13.69 -2.39 -18.86
C HIS A 156 14.81 -3.40 -18.60
N ILE A 157 16.07 -2.98 -18.79
CA ILE A 157 17.26 -3.78 -18.50
C ILE A 157 17.95 -3.14 -17.28
N PHE A 158 18.18 -3.91 -16.22
CA PHE A 158 18.80 -3.46 -14.96
C PHE A 158 18.13 -2.24 -14.27
N GLY A 159 16.84 -2.00 -14.51
CA GLY A 159 16.17 -0.83 -13.93
C GLY A 159 16.37 0.46 -14.73
N ALA A 160 16.83 0.36 -15.97
CA ALA A 160 16.89 1.48 -16.90
C ALA A 160 15.87 1.33 -18.04
N PHE A 161 15.26 2.44 -18.42
CA PHE A 161 14.52 2.62 -19.67
C PHE A 161 15.51 3.02 -20.78
N TYR A 162 15.42 2.30 -21.89
CA TYR A 162 16.20 2.54 -23.09
C TYR A 162 15.31 3.12 -24.18
N LEU A 163 15.84 4.05 -24.97
CA LEU A 163 15.15 4.49 -26.18
C LEU A 163 15.00 3.32 -27.14
N LYS A 164 13.87 3.25 -27.85
CA LYS A 164 13.66 2.24 -28.90
C LYS A 164 14.74 2.38 -29.97
N LYS A 165 15.20 1.25 -30.51
CA LYS A 165 16.31 1.20 -31.49
C LYS A 165 16.11 2.07 -32.73
N ASN A 166 14.86 2.33 -33.11
CA ASN A 166 14.50 3.18 -34.25
C ASN A 166 14.59 4.68 -33.95
N ILE A 167 14.79 5.09 -32.69
CA ILE A 167 15.02 6.47 -32.31
C ILE A 167 16.53 6.74 -32.40
N THR A 168 16.97 7.49 -33.40
CA THR A 168 18.39 7.75 -33.69
C THR A 168 18.86 9.18 -33.37
N GLY A 169 17.93 10.13 -33.18
CA GLY A 169 18.21 11.53 -32.82
C GLY A 169 17.77 11.90 -31.40
N SER A 170 17.80 13.20 -31.09
CA SER A 170 17.19 13.71 -29.86
C SER A 170 15.67 13.55 -29.92
N ILE A 171 15.04 13.35 -28.76
CA ILE A 171 13.58 13.40 -28.61
C ILE A 171 13.17 14.69 -27.92
N THR A 172 12.14 15.32 -28.47
CA THR A 172 11.53 16.51 -27.87
C THR A 172 10.41 16.05 -26.95
N VAL A 173 10.41 16.50 -25.70
CA VAL A 173 9.45 16.09 -24.68
C VAL A 173 8.67 17.29 -24.16
N PRO A 174 7.35 17.16 -23.92
CA PRO A 174 6.52 18.29 -23.53
C PRO A 174 6.81 18.73 -22.09
N SER A 175 7.00 20.03 -21.88
CA SER A 175 6.91 20.62 -20.54
C SER A 175 5.46 20.62 -20.05
N LEU A 176 5.30 20.40 -18.75
CA LEU A 176 4.02 20.47 -18.06
C LEU A 176 3.68 21.93 -17.76
N SER A 177 2.47 22.32 -18.13
CA SER A 177 1.87 23.60 -17.80
C SER A 177 0.94 23.49 -16.59
N GLU A 178 0.55 24.63 -16.02
CA GLU A 178 -0.44 24.68 -14.94
C GLU A 178 -1.83 24.13 -15.35
N ASN A 179 -2.10 24.06 -16.66
CA ASN A 179 -3.35 23.55 -17.21
C ASN A 179 -3.34 22.03 -17.45
N ASP A 180 -2.19 21.38 -17.33
CA ASP A 180 -2.09 19.95 -17.51
C ASP A 180 -2.55 19.19 -16.27
N ILE A 181 -2.99 17.96 -16.50
CA ILE A 181 -3.42 17.07 -15.44
C ILE A 181 -2.50 15.87 -15.39
N ILE A 182 -1.95 15.59 -14.22
CA ILE A 182 -1.17 14.39 -13.97
C ILE A 182 -2.00 13.38 -13.19
N TRP A 183 -2.12 12.17 -13.74
CA TRP A 183 -2.66 11.03 -13.04
C TRP A 183 -1.56 10.08 -12.60
N TYR A 184 -1.31 10.08 -11.28
CA TYR A 184 -0.37 9.17 -10.68
C TYR A 184 -0.91 7.75 -10.58
N ARG A 185 -0.21 6.80 -11.24
CA ARG A 185 -0.54 5.37 -11.27
C ARG A 185 0.57 4.44 -10.81
N CYS A 186 1.72 4.99 -10.47
CA CYS A 186 2.80 4.27 -9.81
C CYS A 186 2.71 4.43 -8.28
N PRO A 187 3.00 3.40 -7.48
CA PRO A 187 3.07 3.50 -6.01
C PRO A 187 4.26 4.32 -5.47
N SER A 188 5.05 4.95 -6.35
CA SER A 188 6.38 5.48 -6.04
C SER A 188 6.41 7.00 -6.04
N VAL A 189 5.25 7.66 -6.08
CA VAL A 189 5.12 9.12 -6.25
C VAL A 189 5.66 9.87 -5.03
N ALA A 190 5.78 9.16 -3.91
CA ALA A 190 6.48 9.54 -2.70
C ALA A 190 7.90 10.08 -2.89
N TYR A 191 8.51 9.88 -4.06
CA TYR A 191 9.88 10.32 -4.35
C TYR A 191 9.97 11.43 -5.41
N SER A 192 8.85 11.89 -5.98
CA SER A 192 8.86 13.02 -6.92
C SER A 192 8.56 14.34 -6.22
N ARG A 193 9.22 15.41 -6.64
CA ARG A 193 8.74 16.77 -6.34
C ARG A 193 7.34 16.95 -6.95
N GLN A 194 6.50 17.73 -6.28
CA GLN A 194 5.18 18.06 -6.82
C GLN A 194 5.33 19.07 -7.96
N PRO A 195 4.74 18.80 -9.14
CA PRO A 195 4.69 19.75 -10.24
C PRO A 195 3.70 20.90 -9.97
N ASP A 196 3.84 21.98 -10.75
CA ASP A 196 2.94 23.14 -10.66
C ASP A 196 1.57 22.93 -11.37
N CYS A 197 1.27 21.71 -11.81
CA CYS A 197 0.06 21.33 -12.54
C CYS A 197 -1.07 20.83 -11.62
N ILE A 198 -2.16 20.35 -12.23
CA ILE A 198 -3.29 19.75 -11.52
C ILE A 198 -3.04 18.25 -11.36
N GLU A 199 -3.23 17.74 -10.16
CA GLU A 199 -2.92 16.36 -9.82
C GLU A 199 -4.21 15.56 -9.55
N ILE A 200 -4.27 14.36 -10.13
CA ILE A 200 -5.21 13.31 -9.80
C ILE A 200 -4.49 12.33 -8.89
N ASN A 201 -5.08 12.07 -7.74
CA ASN A 201 -4.44 11.35 -6.63
C ASN A 201 -3.10 11.97 -6.22
N PRO A 202 -3.06 13.28 -5.95
CA PRO A 202 -1.92 13.85 -5.25
C PRO A 202 -1.66 13.01 -4.00
N GLU A 203 -0.46 12.46 -3.87
CA GLU A 203 -0.07 11.75 -2.65
C GLU A 203 -0.20 12.75 -1.49
N TYR A 204 -1.20 12.50 -0.66
CA TYR A 204 -1.56 13.33 0.47
C TYR A 204 -1.54 12.49 1.74
N PRO A 205 -1.62 13.15 2.92
CA PRO A 205 -1.82 12.50 4.20
C PRO A 205 -3.01 11.53 4.20
N ASP A 206 -4.05 11.77 3.40
CA ASP A 206 -5.21 10.91 3.29
C ASP A 206 -4.90 9.55 2.63
N GLU A 207 -4.02 9.49 1.64
CA GLU A 207 -3.51 8.22 1.09
C GLU A 207 -2.62 7.50 2.12
N ALA A 208 -1.74 8.23 2.81
CA ALA A 208 -0.92 7.65 3.87
C ALA A 208 -1.77 7.10 5.03
N VAL A 209 -2.86 7.80 5.37
CA VAL A 209 -3.83 7.37 6.39
C VAL A 209 -4.69 6.22 5.88
N ALA A 210 -5.10 6.21 4.60
CA ALA A 210 -5.83 5.10 3.99
C ALA A 210 -4.97 3.84 3.97
N ASP A 211 -3.68 3.96 3.61
CA ASP A 211 -2.74 2.85 3.61
C ASP A 211 -2.44 2.31 5.02
N ASN A 212 -2.65 3.14 6.06
CA ASN A 212 -2.57 2.73 7.46
C ASN A 212 -3.92 2.19 7.96
N LYS A 213 -4.02 0.86 7.98
CA LYS A 213 -5.26 0.13 8.35
C LYS A 213 -5.76 0.47 9.74
N PHE A 214 -4.86 0.74 10.69
CA PHE A 214 -5.24 1.09 12.05
C PHE A 214 -5.85 2.50 12.11
N PHE A 215 -5.25 3.50 11.45
CA PHE A 215 -5.80 4.85 11.45
C PHE A 215 -7.15 4.93 10.75
N THR A 216 -7.33 4.19 9.67
CA THR A 216 -8.63 4.06 9.02
C THR A 216 -9.69 3.60 10.03
N TYR A 217 -9.41 2.57 10.83
CA TYR A 217 -10.35 2.10 11.84
C TYR A 217 -10.55 3.10 12.98
N GLU A 218 -9.48 3.70 13.50
CA GLU A 218 -9.57 4.68 14.59
C GLU A 218 -10.41 5.91 14.22
N LEU A 219 -10.34 6.37 12.97
CA LEU A 219 -11.09 7.53 12.52
C LEU A 219 -12.58 7.22 12.36
N LEU A 220 -12.89 5.99 11.98
CA LEU A 220 -14.24 5.57 11.58
C LEU A 220 -14.99 4.83 12.70
N LYS A 221 -14.30 4.39 13.76
CA LYS A 221 -14.90 3.57 14.83
C LYS A 221 -16.12 4.22 15.49
N ASP A 222 -16.18 5.54 15.63
CA ASP A 222 -17.29 6.20 16.33
C ASP A 222 -18.63 5.98 15.59
N LYS A 223 -18.59 6.00 14.26
CA LYS A 223 -19.78 5.86 13.39
C LYS A 223 -19.99 4.43 12.93
N PHE A 224 -18.90 3.67 12.73
CA PHE A 224 -18.91 2.35 12.13
C PHE A 224 -18.47 1.24 13.11
N ALA A 225 -18.61 1.45 14.42
CA ALA A 225 -18.22 0.48 15.45
C ALA A 225 -18.75 -0.94 15.17
N ASP A 226 -20.01 -1.02 14.73
CA ASP A 226 -20.67 -2.30 14.45
C ASP A 226 -20.34 -2.86 13.06
N ASN A 227 -19.66 -2.10 12.20
CA ASN A 227 -19.27 -2.50 10.85
C ASN A 227 -17.75 -2.61 10.69
N ILE A 228 -16.98 -2.42 11.75
CA ILE A 228 -15.53 -2.61 11.76
C ILE A 228 -15.23 -3.85 12.62
N PRO A 229 -14.44 -4.81 12.13
CA PRO A 229 -14.05 -5.97 12.92
C PRO A 229 -13.36 -5.51 14.20
N LYS A 230 -13.60 -6.15 15.35
CA LYS A 230 -12.84 -5.83 16.56
C LYS A 230 -11.36 -5.96 16.26
N TYR A 231 -10.58 -4.98 16.71
CA TYR A 231 -9.19 -4.88 16.35
C TYR A 231 -8.33 -4.42 17.52
N LEU A 232 -7.04 -4.70 17.41
CA LEU A 232 -6.00 -4.29 18.33
C LEU A 232 -4.71 -4.10 17.54
N PRO A 233 -4.03 -2.94 17.63
CA PRO A 233 -2.68 -2.84 17.11
C PRO A 233 -1.75 -3.71 17.97
N VAL A 234 -1.09 -4.69 17.35
CA VAL A 234 -0.14 -5.61 17.97
C VAL A 234 1.21 -5.48 17.30
N GLY A 235 2.21 -6.07 17.93
CA GLY A 235 3.60 -5.91 17.54
C GLY A 235 4.41 -5.63 18.78
N ASN A 236 5.72 -5.69 18.63
CA ASN A 236 6.57 -5.13 19.66
C ASN A 236 6.12 -3.68 19.88
N LEU A 237 6.05 -3.23 21.14
CA LEU A 237 5.83 -1.82 21.45
C LEU A 237 4.39 -1.27 21.31
N CYS A 238 3.38 -2.05 20.91
CA CYS A 238 2.02 -1.48 20.68
C CYS A 238 1.00 -1.78 21.79
N SER A 239 0.73 -3.06 22.05
CA SER A 239 -0.24 -3.48 23.07
C SER A 239 0.41 -4.36 24.12
N GLY A 240 0.32 -3.97 25.39
CA GLY A 240 0.73 -4.81 26.50
C GLY A 240 -0.20 -6.01 26.71
N SER A 241 0.22 -6.98 27.52
CA SER A 241 -0.56 -8.20 27.79
C SER A 241 -1.99 -7.91 28.22
N SER A 242 -2.20 -6.91 29.07
CA SER A 242 -3.53 -6.51 29.56
C SER A 242 -4.49 -6.13 28.43
N LYS A 243 -4.03 -5.45 27.39
CA LYS A 243 -4.85 -5.03 26.24
C LYS A 243 -5.13 -6.20 25.30
N VAL A 244 -4.14 -7.07 25.07
CA VAL A 244 -4.34 -8.32 24.32
C VAL A 244 -5.36 -9.22 25.04
N ARG A 245 -5.29 -9.32 26.37
CA ARG A 245 -6.24 -10.04 27.21
C ARG A 245 -7.64 -9.45 27.14
N GLU A 246 -7.79 -8.14 27.28
CA GLU A 246 -9.08 -7.42 27.14
C GLU A 246 -9.69 -7.64 25.74
N PHE A 247 -8.86 -7.55 24.70
CA PHE A 247 -9.25 -7.84 23.33
C PHE A 247 -9.76 -9.28 23.17
N LEU A 248 -9.01 -10.28 23.65
CA LEU A 248 -9.43 -11.68 23.57
C LEU A 248 -10.70 -11.95 24.41
N GLN A 249 -10.84 -11.34 25.58
CA GLN A 249 -12.03 -11.51 26.44
C GLN A 249 -13.29 -10.91 25.82
N SER A 250 -13.16 -9.76 25.18
CA SER A 250 -14.28 -9.09 24.50
C SER A 250 -14.54 -9.68 23.10
N SER A 251 -13.55 -10.32 22.48
CA SER A 251 -13.65 -10.97 21.18
C SER A 251 -14.32 -12.34 21.26
N GLY A 252 -15.34 -12.55 20.41
CA GLY A 252 -15.97 -13.86 20.20
C GLY A 252 -15.33 -14.66 19.06
N GLY A 253 -14.34 -14.07 18.37
CA GLY A 253 -13.68 -14.63 17.20
C GLY A 253 -12.89 -15.92 17.52
N ARG A 254 -12.99 -16.89 16.61
CA ARG A 254 -12.15 -18.10 16.60
C ARG A 254 -10.90 -17.94 15.74
N LEU A 255 -10.99 -17.08 14.73
CA LEU A 255 -9.95 -16.77 13.77
C LEU A 255 -9.65 -15.29 13.82
N PHE A 256 -8.37 -14.97 13.72
CA PHE A 256 -7.87 -13.62 13.71
C PHE A 256 -6.95 -13.41 12.52
N ILE A 257 -6.92 -12.20 12.02
CA ILE A 257 -6.05 -11.79 10.93
C ILE A 257 -5.05 -10.77 11.46
N LYS A 258 -3.76 -11.06 11.29
CA LYS A 258 -2.66 -10.13 11.52
C LYS A 258 -2.32 -9.50 10.17
N LYS A 259 -2.41 -8.18 10.07
CA LYS A 259 -2.05 -7.40 8.87
C LYS A 259 -0.99 -6.36 9.22
N PRO A 260 0.05 -6.13 8.42
CA PRO A 260 0.91 -4.97 8.62
C PRO A 260 0.08 -3.68 8.56
N LEU A 261 0.40 -2.70 9.41
CA LEU A 261 -0.31 -1.41 9.42
C LEU A 261 -0.28 -0.77 8.04
N ALA A 262 0.92 -0.65 7.47
CA ALA A 262 1.17 -0.25 6.10
C ALA A 262 1.65 -1.45 5.28
N GLY A 263 1.04 -1.68 4.12
CA GLY A 263 1.44 -2.79 3.26
C GLY A 263 0.45 -3.06 2.14
N THR A 264 0.98 -3.43 0.97
CA THR A 264 0.21 -3.71 -0.25
C THR A 264 0.34 -5.17 -0.67
N LYS A 265 -0.56 -5.62 -1.56
CA LYS A 265 -0.52 -6.95 -2.21
C LYS A 265 -0.55 -8.14 -1.22
N ALA A 266 -1.24 -7.98 -0.09
CA ALA A 266 -1.36 -8.96 0.99
C ALA A 266 -0.02 -9.46 1.57
N ARG A 267 1.06 -8.69 1.42
CA ARG A 267 2.36 -8.99 2.05
C ARG A 267 2.22 -8.89 3.57
N GLY A 268 2.77 -9.88 4.28
CA GLY A 268 2.76 -9.93 5.74
C GLY A 268 1.41 -10.25 6.39
N ILE A 269 0.35 -10.51 5.61
CA ILE A 269 -0.95 -10.93 6.16
C ILE A 269 -0.88 -12.40 6.59
N ASP A 270 -1.33 -12.67 7.81
CA ASP A 270 -1.44 -14.01 8.37
C ASP A 270 -2.81 -14.26 9.03
N ILE A 271 -3.26 -15.52 9.04
CA ILE A 271 -4.49 -15.95 9.70
C ILE A 271 -4.11 -16.89 10.84
N THR A 272 -4.47 -16.52 12.06
CA THR A 272 -4.11 -17.25 13.27
C THR A 272 -5.34 -17.72 14.03
N LEU A 273 -5.21 -18.83 14.74
CA LEU A 273 -6.25 -19.34 15.61
C LEU A 273 -6.23 -18.57 16.94
N ARG A 274 -7.39 -18.53 17.61
CA ARG A 274 -7.47 -17.98 18.96
C ARG A 274 -6.44 -18.57 19.93
N GLN A 275 -6.24 -19.89 19.87
CA GLN A 275 -5.30 -20.59 20.75
C GLN A 275 -3.87 -20.07 20.59
N ASP A 276 -3.44 -19.79 19.36
CA ASP A 276 -2.10 -19.26 19.08
C ASP A 276 -1.91 -17.86 19.69
N LEU A 277 -2.98 -17.04 19.70
CA LEU A 277 -2.97 -15.73 20.35
C LEU A 277 -2.97 -15.81 21.87
N GLU A 278 -3.68 -16.78 22.45
CA GLU A 278 -3.66 -17.04 23.88
C GLU A 278 -2.26 -17.51 24.33
N ASP A 279 -1.58 -18.32 23.50
CA ASP A 279 -0.18 -18.71 23.70
C ASP A 279 0.76 -17.50 23.60
N TYR A 280 0.54 -16.62 22.63
CA TYR A 280 1.28 -15.36 22.50
C TYR A 280 1.09 -14.46 23.73
N LEU A 281 -0.14 -14.31 24.21
CA LEU A 281 -0.47 -13.55 25.42
C LEU A 281 0.32 -14.06 26.63
N ARG A 282 0.32 -15.39 26.86
CA ARG A 282 1.07 -15.99 27.98
C ARG A 282 2.57 -15.69 27.92
N ARG A 283 3.15 -15.63 26.71
CA ARG A 283 4.56 -15.27 26.51
C ARG A 283 4.83 -13.81 26.86
N ILE A 284 3.97 -12.88 26.43
CA ILE A 284 4.12 -11.45 26.78
C ILE A 284 3.97 -11.25 28.29
N GLU A 285 3.00 -11.91 28.93
CA GLU A 285 2.81 -11.82 30.39
C GLU A 285 4.03 -12.28 31.16
N ALA A 286 4.65 -13.38 30.73
CA ALA A 286 5.91 -13.85 31.30
C ALA A 286 7.01 -12.79 31.16
N LEU A 287 7.16 -12.19 29.98
CA LEU A 287 8.16 -11.13 29.73
C LEU A 287 7.91 -9.87 30.56
N GLU A 288 6.66 -9.41 30.67
CA GLU A 288 6.29 -8.25 31.47
C GLU A 288 6.48 -8.48 32.98
N SER A 289 6.34 -9.72 33.44
CA SER A 289 6.57 -10.09 34.85
C SER A 289 8.05 -10.18 35.22
N MET A 290 8.95 -10.31 34.23
CA MET A 290 10.39 -10.28 34.47
C MET A 290 10.78 -8.85 34.89
N LYS A 291 11.41 -8.71 36.06
CA LYS A 291 12.11 -7.47 36.45
C LYS A 291 13.38 -7.35 35.59
N ILE A 292 13.21 -6.97 34.33
CA ILE A 292 14.30 -6.86 33.36
C ILE A 292 15.22 -5.70 33.80
N GLN A 293 16.28 -6.01 34.54
CA GLN A 293 17.43 -5.11 34.71
C GLN A 293 18.32 -5.09 33.44
N SER A 294 18.20 -6.12 32.58
CA SER A 294 18.85 -6.19 31.27
C SER A 294 18.09 -7.17 30.37
N LEU A 295 18.09 -6.92 29.05
CA LEU A 295 17.42 -7.75 28.04
C LEU A 295 17.75 -9.25 28.19
N PRO A 296 16.79 -10.15 27.89
CA PRO A 296 17.03 -11.59 27.81
C PRO A 296 18.28 -11.91 26.97
N PRO A 297 19.11 -12.90 27.37
CA PRO A 297 20.33 -13.27 26.65
C PRO A 297 20.11 -13.58 25.16
N GLU A 298 18.93 -14.07 24.79
CA GLU A 298 18.55 -14.38 23.41
C GLU A 298 18.37 -13.12 22.54
N LEU A 299 18.20 -11.96 23.17
CA LEU A 299 18.12 -10.64 22.53
C LEU A 299 19.44 -9.86 22.67
N LYS A 300 20.42 -10.35 23.43
CA LYS A 300 21.76 -9.75 23.52
C LYS A 300 22.56 -10.07 22.25
N GLY A 301 22.94 -9.03 21.50
CA GLY A 301 23.79 -9.16 20.32
C GLY A 301 23.07 -9.03 18.98
N VAL A 302 21.75 -8.81 18.97
CA VAL A 302 21.07 -8.25 17.79
C VAL A 302 21.43 -6.76 17.73
N PRO A 303 22.16 -6.27 16.71
CA PRO A 303 22.43 -4.85 16.56
C PRO A 303 21.12 -4.09 16.66
N TRP A 304 21.02 -3.14 17.58
CA TRP A 304 19.76 -2.45 17.86
C TRP A 304 19.21 -1.71 16.63
N LEU A 305 20.03 -1.44 15.61
CA LEU A 305 19.57 -0.99 14.29
C LEU A 305 18.59 -1.97 13.61
N LEU A 306 18.82 -3.27 13.76
CA LEU A 306 17.90 -4.33 13.31
C LEU A 306 16.72 -4.46 14.27
N ALA A 307 16.91 -4.22 15.57
CA ALA A 307 15.79 -4.13 16.50
C ALA A 307 14.91 -2.91 16.16
N GLY A 308 15.37 -1.67 16.15
CA GLY A 308 14.55 -0.51 15.77
C GLY A 308 13.92 -0.60 14.36
N GLY A 309 14.60 -1.20 13.38
CA GLY A 309 14.06 -1.45 12.05
C GLY A 309 13.07 -2.61 11.94
N VAL A 310 13.21 -3.66 12.75
CA VAL A 310 12.27 -4.81 12.83
C VAL A 310 11.13 -4.52 13.81
N LEU A 311 11.40 -3.83 14.92
CA LEU A 311 10.45 -3.36 15.93
C LEU A 311 9.60 -2.20 15.41
N GLY A 312 10.15 -1.33 14.55
CA GLY A 312 9.40 -0.27 13.87
C GLY A 312 8.51 -0.76 12.73
N ASN A 313 8.80 -1.95 12.17
CA ASN A 313 8.07 -2.53 11.04
C ASN A 313 7.21 -3.77 11.39
N ASP A 314 7.21 -4.25 12.64
CA ASP A 314 6.33 -5.35 13.10
C ASP A 314 5.05 -4.82 13.77
N LEU A 315 4.73 -3.53 13.58
CA LEU A 315 3.41 -3.01 13.90
C LEU A 315 2.39 -3.60 12.93
N SER A 316 1.47 -4.36 13.48
CA SER A 316 0.40 -5.02 12.76
C SER A 316 -0.94 -4.73 13.40
N LEU A 317 -1.98 -4.67 12.59
CA LEU A 317 -3.35 -4.72 13.03
C LEU A 317 -3.73 -6.18 13.23
N LEU A 318 -3.99 -6.58 14.47
CA LEU A 318 -4.72 -7.81 14.75
C LEU A 318 -6.22 -7.49 14.70
N SER A 319 -7.01 -8.29 14.02
CA SER A 319 -8.46 -8.13 14.01
C SER A 319 -9.18 -9.47 13.92
N GLU A 320 -10.43 -9.51 14.35
CA GLU A 320 -11.30 -10.66 14.12
C GLU A 320 -11.45 -10.91 12.61
N VAL A 321 -11.42 -12.17 12.19
CA VAL A 321 -11.79 -12.55 10.82
C VAL A 321 -13.30 -12.47 10.71
N ILE A 322 -13.80 -11.50 9.95
CA ILE A 322 -15.18 -11.51 9.48
C ILE A 322 -15.29 -12.46 8.31
N GLN A 323 -16.12 -13.48 8.46
CA GLN A 323 -16.34 -14.46 7.41
C GLN A 323 -17.39 -13.93 6.45
N SER A 324 -17.04 -13.82 5.17
CA SER A 324 -18.02 -13.49 4.14
C SER A 324 -19.04 -14.61 3.98
N ARG A 325 -20.21 -14.28 3.42
CA ARG A 325 -21.06 -15.33 2.84
C ARG A 325 -20.26 -16.13 1.79
N PRO A 326 -20.60 -17.41 1.56
CA PRO A 326 -20.06 -18.15 0.43
C PRO A 326 -20.42 -17.46 -0.89
N VAL A 327 -19.43 -17.30 -1.78
CA VAL A 327 -19.62 -16.76 -3.12
C VAL A 327 -19.17 -17.80 -4.13
N TYR A 328 -20.05 -18.14 -5.06
CA TYR A 328 -19.73 -19.09 -6.12
C TYR A 328 -18.76 -18.47 -7.12
N CYS A 329 -17.67 -19.16 -7.41
CA CYS A 329 -16.70 -18.80 -8.43
C CYS A 329 -16.96 -19.63 -9.68
N ARG A 330 -17.22 -18.97 -10.82
CA ARG A 330 -17.51 -19.63 -12.10
C ARG A 330 -16.31 -20.40 -12.63
N LEU A 331 -15.09 -19.96 -12.32
CA LEU A 331 -13.85 -20.57 -12.81
C LEU A 331 -13.47 -21.85 -12.07
N THR A 332 -13.81 -21.97 -10.79
CA THR A 332 -13.50 -23.15 -9.97
C THR A 332 -14.72 -24.03 -9.74
N GLU A 333 -15.90 -23.57 -10.13
CA GLU A 333 -17.21 -24.18 -9.89
C GLU A 333 -17.49 -24.49 -8.41
N ARG A 334 -16.86 -23.73 -7.50
CA ARG A 334 -16.93 -23.94 -6.05
C ARG A 334 -17.19 -22.63 -5.32
N ASN A 335 -17.54 -22.74 -4.04
CA ASN A 335 -17.73 -21.58 -3.19
C ASN A 335 -16.41 -21.13 -2.55
N HIS A 336 -16.20 -19.82 -2.55
CA HIS A 336 -15.04 -19.16 -1.96
C HIS A 336 -15.48 -18.12 -0.93
N PHE A 337 -14.60 -17.82 0.02
CA PHE A 337 -14.69 -16.57 0.77
C PHE A 337 -14.05 -15.43 -0.02
N GLY A 338 -14.43 -14.21 0.28
CA GLY A 338 -13.88 -13.05 -0.40
C GLY A 338 -14.33 -11.73 0.22
N CYS A 339 -13.93 -10.65 -0.42
CA CYS A 339 -14.41 -9.31 -0.12
C CYS A 339 -14.84 -8.65 -1.43
N ILE A 340 -15.81 -7.75 -1.35
CA ILE A 340 -16.17 -6.85 -2.44
C ILE A 340 -15.20 -5.68 -2.41
N ARG A 341 -14.65 -5.34 -3.57
CA ARG A 341 -13.91 -4.09 -3.76
C ARG A 341 -14.79 -3.09 -4.45
N ALA A 342 -15.17 -2.03 -3.74
CA ALA A 342 -15.88 -0.87 -4.28
C ALA A 342 -14.88 0.18 -4.74
N LEU A 343 -15.08 0.77 -5.92
CA LEU A 343 -14.29 1.90 -6.41
C LEU A 343 -15.11 3.18 -6.34
N LEU A 344 -14.55 4.22 -5.73
CA LEU A 344 -15.15 5.53 -5.58
C LEU A 344 -14.22 6.61 -6.11
N MET A 345 -14.83 7.64 -6.69
CA MET A 345 -14.18 8.89 -7.05
C MET A 345 -14.62 9.97 -6.07
N VAL A 346 -13.67 10.78 -5.64
CA VAL A 346 -13.88 11.92 -4.76
C VAL A 346 -13.40 13.15 -5.50
N LYS A 347 -14.29 14.10 -5.74
CA LYS A 347 -13.95 15.40 -6.31
C LYS A 347 -14.02 16.45 -5.21
N GLU A 348 -12.98 17.22 -5.03
CA GLU A 348 -12.95 18.42 -4.18
C GLU A 348 -12.93 19.65 -5.08
N GLU A 349 -14.01 20.43 -5.00
CA GLU A 349 -14.18 21.67 -5.73
C GLU A 349 -13.60 22.86 -4.95
N SER A 350 -13.47 23.98 -5.66
CA SER A 350 -13.18 25.28 -5.04
C SER A 350 -14.14 25.51 -3.87
N PHE A 351 -13.65 26.08 -2.76
CA PHE A 351 -14.38 26.29 -1.51
C PHE A 351 -14.64 25.06 -0.64
N GLY A 352 -14.05 23.90 -0.96
CA GLY A 352 -14.05 22.72 -0.09
C GLY A 352 -15.33 21.88 -0.15
N ASN A 353 -16.18 22.13 -1.15
CA ASN A 353 -17.29 21.23 -1.49
C ASN A 353 -16.71 19.91 -2.02
N ARG A 354 -17.16 18.80 -1.46
CA ARG A 354 -16.67 17.46 -1.85
C ARG A 354 -17.83 16.62 -2.35
N PHE A 355 -17.60 15.94 -3.47
CA PHE A 355 -18.53 15.04 -4.11
C PHE A 355 -17.94 13.64 -4.18
N VAL A 356 -18.68 12.64 -3.70
CA VAL A 356 -18.27 11.23 -3.74
C VAL A 356 -19.17 10.50 -4.71
N LYS A 357 -18.57 9.83 -5.71
CA LYS A 357 -19.26 9.07 -6.74
C LYS A 357 -18.82 7.61 -6.68
N PHE A 358 -19.78 6.70 -6.54
CA PHE A 358 -19.52 5.28 -6.73
C PHE A 358 -19.37 4.97 -8.22
N LEU A 359 -18.34 4.22 -8.58
CA LEU A 359 -18.05 3.86 -9.97
C LEU A 359 -18.48 2.41 -10.28
N GLY A 360 -18.27 1.51 -9.31
CA GLY A 360 -18.66 0.11 -9.41
C GLY A 360 -18.01 -0.74 -8.32
N ALA A 361 -18.40 -2.01 -8.26
CA ALA A 361 -17.80 -2.98 -7.35
C ALA A 361 -17.62 -4.35 -8.02
N TYR A 362 -16.73 -5.19 -7.48
CA TYR A 362 -16.61 -6.61 -7.86
C TYR A 362 -16.21 -7.45 -6.64
N TRP A 363 -16.59 -8.73 -6.64
CA TRP A 363 -16.11 -9.70 -5.65
C TRP A 363 -14.67 -10.08 -5.95
N ARG A 364 -13.79 -9.99 -4.96
CA ARG A 364 -12.43 -10.53 -4.98
C ARG A 364 -12.35 -11.74 -4.05
N LEU A 365 -12.27 -12.92 -4.66
CA LEU A 365 -12.36 -14.20 -3.98
C LEU A 365 -10.97 -14.74 -3.61
N ALA A 366 -10.88 -15.41 -2.46
CA ALA A 366 -9.69 -16.14 -2.05
C ALA A 366 -9.32 -17.21 -3.10
N PRO A 367 -8.03 -17.52 -3.31
CA PRO A 367 -7.60 -18.46 -4.35
C PRO A 367 -8.09 -19.89 -4.10
N MET A 368 -8.32 -20.28 -2.85
CA MET A 368 -8.74 -21.64 -2.51
C MET A 368 -10.22 -21.68 -2.10
N PRO A 369 -10.98 -22.71 -2.55
CA PRO A 369 -12.37 -22.92 -2.13
C PRO A 369 -12.51 -23.12 -0.62
N ILE A 370 -13.70 -22.83 -0.09
CA ILE A 370 -14.04 -22.96 1.34
C ILE A 370 -13.82 -24.39 1.83
N ASP A 371 -14.25 -25.36 1.03
CA ASP A 371 -14.24 -26.79 1.28
C ASP A 371 -12.91 -27.46 0.88
N SER A 372 -11.86 -26.67 0.64
CA SER A 372 -10.51 -27.20 0.43
C SER A 372 -9.76 -27.44 1.75
N ASP A 373 -8.84 -28.40 1.71
CA ASP A 373 -7.87 -28.67 2.79
C ASP A 373 -6.66 -27.72 2.76
N ALA A 374 -6.76 -26.61 2.00
CA ALA A 374 -5.70 -25.62 1.89
C ALA A 374 -5.47 -24.86 3.21
N PHE A 375 -4.32 -24.18 3.30
CA PHE A 375 -3.99 -23.37 4.46
C PHE A 375 -5.05 -22.27 4.69
N LEU A 376 -5.31 -21.92 5.95
CA LEU A 376 -6.28 -20.89 6.32
C LEU A 376 -6.07 -19.60 5.52
N ARG A 377 -4.83 -19.14 5.41
CA ARG A 377 -4.48 -17.94 4.64
C ARG A 377 -5.01 -17.98 3.19
N GLU A 378 -4.89 -19.12 2.51
CA GLU A 378 -5.29 -19.26 1.11
C GLU A 378 -6.81 -19.34 0.93
N ARG A 379 -7.56 -19.69 1.99
CA ARG A 379 -9.03 -19.72 1.99
C ARG A 379 -9.68 -18.39 2.38
N TYR A 380 -8.97 -17.52 3.08
CA TYR A 380 -9.52 -16.26 3.61
C TYR A 380 -8.92 -14.99 2.98
N VAL A 381 -7.75 -15.05 2.34
CA VAL A 381 -7.08 -13.87 1.78
C VAL A 381 -7.27 -13.80 0.27
N GLY A 382 -8.10 -12.87 -0.20
CA GLY A 382 -8.25 -12.53 -1.62
C GLY A 382 -7.19 -11.55 -2.09
N SER A 383 -6.07 -12.03 -2.66
CA SER A 383 -5.06 -11.20 -3.31
C SER A 383 -4.72 -11.65 -4.72
N PHE A 384 -4.64 -10.72 -5.68
CA PHE A 384 -4.26 -11.03 -7.06
C PHE A 384 -2.85 -11.59 -7.16
N SER A 385 -1.92 -11.12 -6.33
CA SER A 385 -0.57 -11.67 -6.24
C SER A 385 -0.54 -13.14 -5.78
N GLN A 386 -1.68 -13.66 -5.31
CA GLN A 386 -1.86 -15.01 -4.80
C GLN A 386 -2.92 -15.80 -5.59
N GLY A 387 -3.37 -15.30 -6.75
CA GLY A 387 -4.33 -15.99 -7.62
C GLY A 387 -5.80 -15.78 -7.25
N SER A 388 -6.17 -14.65 -6.64
CA SER A 388 -7.59 -14.34 -6.38
C SER A 388 -8.43 -14.29 -7.66
N PHE A 389 -9.68 -14.75 -7.57
CA PHE A 389 -10.66 -14.64 -8.65
C PHE A 389 -11.50 -13.37 -8.51
N CYS A 390 -12.10 -12.94 -9.62
CA CYS A 390 -13.03 -11.81 -9.64
C CYS A 390 -14.39 -12.27 -10.13
N GLU A 391 -15.44 -11.88 -9.42
CA GLU A 391 -16.82 -12.17 -9.82
C GLU A 391 -17.70 -10.91 -9.80
N PRO A 392 -18.74 -10.84 -10.66
CA PRO A 392 -19.74 -9.79 -10.61
C PRO A 392 -20.42 -9.71 -9.25
N VAL A 393 -20.73 -8.50 -8.82
CA VAL A 393 -21.60 -8.26 -7.65
C VAL A 393 -23.04 -8.18 -8.16
N SER A 394 -24.00 -8.75 -7.41
CA SER A 394 -25.41 -8.65 -7.81
C SER A 394 -25.89 -7.19 -7.69
N GLN A 395 -27.02 -6.85 -8.33
CA GLN A 395 -27.56 -5.48 -8.24
C GLN A 395 -27.96 -5.11 -6.81
N GLU A 396 -28.57 -6.03 -6.07
CA GLU A 396 -28.95 -5.85 -4.67
C GLU A 396 -27.73 -5.56 -3.79
N GLU A 397 -26.68 -6.36 -3.93
CA GLU A 397 -25.43 -6.20 -3.19
C GLU A 397 -24.68 -4.93 -3.58
N THR A 398 -24.77 -4.55 -4.86
CA THR A 398 -24.16 -3.31 -5.36
C THR A 398 -24.74 -2.11 -4.62
N GLN A 399 -26.06 -2.06 -4.41
CA GLN A 399 -26.69 -0.97 -3.67
C GLN A 399 -26.20 -0.91 -2.21
N ILE A 400 -26.16 -2.06 -1.52
CA ILE A 400 -25.66 -2.15 -0.13
C ILE A 400 -24.23 -1.63 -0.04
N VAL A 401 -23.37 -2.08 -0.95
CA VAL A 401 -21.95 -1.73 -0.98
C VAL A 401 -21.76 -0.26 -1.36
N GLU A 402 -22.53 0.25 -2.31
CA GLU A 402 -22.51 1.65 -2.73
C GLU A 402 -22.85 2.58 -1.56
N ASP A 403 -24.00 2.37 -0.93
CA ASP A 403 -24.47 3.19 0.20
C ASP A 403 -23.47 3.17 1.37
N PHE A 404 -22.99 1.97 1.70
CA PHE A 404 -22.00 1.80 2.76
C PHE A 404 -20.67 2.49 2.43
N SER A 405 -20.15 2.28 1.21
CA SER A 405 -18.84 2.81 0.82
C SER A 405 -18.86 4.33 0.66
N ILE A 406 -19.93 4.91 0.13
CA ILE A 406 -20.12 6.37 0.07
C ILE A 406 -20.14 6.95 1.48
N SER A 407 -20.86 6.32 2.42
CA SER A 407 -20.92 6.77 3.81
C SER A 407 -19.55 6.70 4.50
N VAL A 408 -18.80 5.62 4.27
CA VAL A 408 -17.44 5.42 4.80
C VAL A 408 -16.49 6.49 4.27
N ILE A 409 -16.45 6.70 2.95
CA ILE A 409 -15.53 7.66 2.33
C ILE A 409 -15.87 9.10 2.74
N ASN A 410 -17.14 9.48 2.81
CA ASN A 410 -17.54 10.80 3.31
C ASN A 410 -17.08 11.06 4.74
N ASP A 411 -17.23 10.08 5.64
CA ASP A 411 -16.82 10.22 7.03
C ASP A 411 -15.29 10.28 7.16
N PHE A 412 -14.59 9.37 6.47
CA PHE A 412 -13.13 9.32 6.40
C PHE A 412 -12.54 10.68 6.01
N ILE A 413 -13.00 11.21 4.88
CA ILE A 413 -12.58 12.50 4.32
C ILE A 413 -12.90 13.67 5.27
N THR A 414 -14.03 13.60 5.98
CA THR A 414 -14.42 14.62 6.95
C THR A 414 -13.47 14.63 8.14
N LYS A 415 -13.13 13.45 8.68
CA LYS A 415 -12.21 13.28 9.81
C LYS A 415 -10.77 13.70 9.47
N LEU A 416 -10.38 13.59 8.20
CA LEU A 416 -9.06 14.01 7.73
C LEU A 416 -8.85 15.54 7.71
N LYS A 417 -9.90 16.37 7.81
CA LYS A 417 -9.76 17.84 7.78
C LYS A 417 -8.88 18.41 8.91
N GLY A 418 -8.64 17.65 9.98
CA GLY A 418 -7.76 18.04 11.09
C GLY A 418 -6.31 17.59 10.96
N PHE A 419 -5.95 16.87 9.89
CA PHE A 419 -4.61 16.34 9.70
C PHE A 419 -3.70 17.35 9.00
N PRO A 420 -2.37 17.32 9.26
CA PRO A 420 -1.44 18.16 8.52
C PRO A 420 -1.50 17.82 7.03
N ASN A 421 -1.62 18.83 6.17
CA ASN A 421 -1.70 18.64 4.70
C ASN A 421 -0.32 18.47 4.04
N ASP A 422 0.76 18.62 4.80
CA ASP A 422 2.14 18.44 4.38
C ASP A 422 2.68 17.10 4.89
N ARG A 423 3.41 16.37 4.05
CA ARG A 423 3.93 15.04 4.39
C ARG A 423 4.89 15.06 5.57
N ARG A 424 5.84 16.01 5.64
CA ARG A 424 6.80 16.06 6.76
C ARG A 424 6.08 16.37 8.07
N GLN A 425 5.10 17.27 8.02
CA GLN A 425 4.25 17.55 9.17
C GLN A 425 3.41 16.33 9.58
N PHE A 426 2.89 15.57 8.62
CA PHE A 426 2.16 14.33 8.88
C PHE A 426 3.06 13.27 9.51
N GLU A 427 4.26 13.02 8.97
CA GLU A 427 5.24 12.07 9.53
C GLU A 427 5.60 12.45 10.99
N GLY A 428 5.83 13.75 11.25
CA GLY A 428 6.07 14.24 12.61
C GLY A 428 4.84 14.11 13.52
N TRP A 429 3.63 14.30 13.01
CA TRP A 429 2.39 14.07 13.74
C TRP A 429 2.21 12.59 14.09
N GLU A 430 2.45 11.68 13.14
CA GLU A 430 2.31 10.23 13.30
C GLU A 430 3.30 9.70 14.35
N GLU A 431 4.57 10.12 14.28
CA GLU A 431 5.60 9.77 15.28
C GLU A 431 5.17 10.20 16.69
N ASN A 432 4.63 11.41 16.83
CA ASN A 432 4.14 11.93 18.10
C ASN A 432 2.90 11.16 18.61
N TYR A 433 1.97 10.83 17.72
CA TYR A 433 0.78 10.03 18.07
C TYR A 433 1.19 8.69 18.67
N TRP A 434 2.03 7.93 17.97
CA TRP A 434 2.46 6.60 18.41
C TRP A 434 3.29 6.66 19.70
N SER A 435 4.19 7.63 19.80
CA SER A 435 4.99 7.84 21.02
C SER A 435 4.08 8.10 22.23
N ASN A 436 3.11 9.01 22.08
CA ASN A 436 2.18 9.35 23.16
C ASN A 436 1.27 8.18 23.55
N LYS A 437 0.79 7.42 22.56
CA LYS A 437 -0.03 6.23 22.80
C LYS A 437 0.77 5.17 23.55
N TYR A 438 2.01 4.91 23.12
CA TYR A 438 2.92 4.00 23.79
C TYR A 438 3.06 4.37 25.28
N TYR A 439 3.41 5.63 25.57
CA TYR A 439 3.68 6.07 26.94
C TYR A 439 2.50 5.82 27.89
N LYS A 440 1.28 5.89 27.37
CA LYS A 440 0.06 5.65 28.14
C LYS A 440 -0.21 4.15 28.34
N GLU A 441 0.06 3.32 27.34
CA GLU A 441 -0.45 1.94 27.29
C GLU A 441 0.56 0.89 27.75
N CYS A 442 1.87 1.16 27.70
CA CYS A 442 2.90 0.20 28.09
C CYS A 442 3.61 0.62 29.38
N LYS A 443 3.34 -0.10 30.47
CA LYS A 443 3.89 0.16 31.82
C LYS A 443 5.42 0.25 31.84
N LEU A 444 6.12 -0.55 31.01
CA LEU A 444 7.58 -0.58 30.94
C LEU A 444 8.22 0.73 30.44
N LEU A 445 7.62 1.41 29.44
CA LEU A 445 8.13 2.75 29.03
C LEU A 445 7.40 3.92 29.72
N GLY A 446 6.40 3.63 30.55
CA GLY A 446 5.94 4.58 31.56
C GLY A 446 7.03 4.90 32.59
N ASP A 447 8.04 4.02 32.75
CA ASP A 447 9.25 4.33 33.51
C ASP A 447 10.13 5.34 32.74
N LYS A 448 10.31 6.52 33.35
CA LYS A 448 11.05 7.63 32.76
C LYS A 448 12.50 7.26 32.41
N LYS A 449 13.19 6.43 33.20
CA LYS A 449 14.58 6.05 32.94
C LYS A 449 14.68 5.10 31.75
N ILE A 450 13.77 4.13 31.67
CA ILE A 450 13.72 3.20 30.54
C ILE A 450 13.36 3.96 29.26
N SER A 451 12.38 4.87 29.33
CA SER A 451 12.04 5.74 28.20
C SER A 451 13.20 6.63 27.75
N GLU A 452 13.94 7.26 28.66
CA GLU A 452 15.06 8.13 28.30
C GLU A 452 16.19 7.34 27.67
N SER A 453 16.50 6.15 28.21
CA SER A 453 17.46 5.23 27.59
C SER A 453 17.02 4.82 26.19
N PHE A 454 15.72 4.56 26.01
CA PHE A 454 15.16 4.16 24.73
C PHE A 454 15.22 5.28 23.68
N LYS A 455 14.87 6.52 24.04
CA LYS A 455 14.98 7.69 23.15
C LYS A 455 16.42 7.89 22.68
N LYS A 456 17.38 7.83 23.61
CA LYS A 456 18.81 7.95 23.29
C LYS A 456 19.28 6.88 22.31
N GLU A 457 18.77 5.66 22.45
CA GLU A 457 19.14 4.56 21.54
C GLU A 457 18.53 4.72 20.14
N ILE A 458 17.30 5.26 20.04
CA ILE A 458 16.70 5.65 18.75
C ILE A 458 17.53 6.74 18.08
N GLU A 459 17.88 7.79 18.83
CA GLU A 459 18.71 8.90 18.33
C GLU A 459 20.09 8.39 17.88
N HIS A 460 20.71 7.51 18.67
CA HIS A 460 21.97 6.87 18.32
C HIS A 460 21.83 6.04 17.03
N SER A 461 20.77 5.25 16.89
CA SER A 461 20.51 4.45 15.69
C SER A 461 20.28 5.32 14.45
N ARG A 462 19.58 6.45 14.60
CA ARG A 462 19.41 7.45 13.53
C ARG A 462 20.76 8.03 13.11
N ALA A 463 21.62 8.37 14.07
CA ALA A 463 22.96 8.87 13.80
C ALA A 463 23.85 7.84 13.10
N VAL A 464 23.83 6.58 13.53
CA VAL A 464 24.57 5.48 12.87
C VAL A 464 24.08 5.24 11.45
N LEU A 465 22.76 5.30 11.23
CA LEU A 465 22.17 5.19 9.89
C LEU A 465 22.63 6.34 8.98
N GLN A 466 22.63 7.56 9.51
CA GLN A 466 23.10 8.75 8.80
C GLN A 466 24.61 8.66 8.48
N GLU A 467 25.43 8.19 9.41
CA GLU A 467 26.86 7.95 9.18
C GLU A 467 27.07 6.86 8.12
N ALA A 468 26.33 5.75 8.19
CA ALA A 468 26.39 4.68 7.18
C ALA A 468 25.99 5.20 5.79
N LYS A 469 24.99 6.09 5.72
CA LYS A 469 24.57 6.78 4.51
C LYS A 469 25.71 7.63 3.94
N GLU A 470 26.28 8.52 4.75
CA GLU A 470 27.39 9.39 4.36
C GLU A 470 28.63 8.61 3.93
N LYS A 471 28.92 7.50 4.61
CA LYS A 471 30.03 6.60 4.27
C LYS A 471 29.79 5.88 2.95
N ALA A 472 28.57 5.40 2.71
CA ALA A 472 28.20 4.81 1.43
C ALA A 472 28.37 5.84 0.29
N GLU A 473 27.86 7.06 0.47
CA GLU A 473 28.02 8.15 -0.49
C GLU A 473 29.50 8.47 -0.78
N LYS A 474 30.34 8.57 0.26
CA LYS A 474 31.81 8.79 0.13
C LYS A 474 32.54 7.64 -0.56
N MET A 475 32.07 6.40 -0.42
CA MET A 475 32.64 5.22 -1.06
C MET A 475 32.25 5.08 -2.53
N GLY A 476 31.57 6.08 -3.11
CA GLY A 476 31.11 6.02 -4.48
C GLY A 476 29.93 5.08 -4.67
N PHE A 477 29.23 4.69 -3.59
CA PHE A 477 27.83 4.27 -3.73
C PHE A 477 27.04 5.51 -4.12
N CYS A 478 27.11 5.85 -5.41
CA CYS A 478 26.30 6.89 -5.98
C CYS A 478 24.84 6.42 -5.96
N ARG A 479 23.93 7.39 -6.06
CA ARG A 479 22.49 7.21 -6.28
C ARG A 479 22.16 6.55 -7.64
N ASN A 480 23.07 5.73 -8.17
CA ASN A 480 22.95 4.99 -9.40
C ASN A 480 22.86 3.48 -9.07
N PRO A 481 21.66 2.88 -9.11
CA PRO A 481 21.37 1.51 -8.67
C PRO A 481 22.02 0.43 -9.52
N MET A 482 22.48 0.76 -10.73
CA MET A 482 22.92 -0.21 -11.74
C MET A 482 24.06 -1.10 -11.24
N ASN A 483 24.83 -0.63 -10.26
CA ASN A 483 25.99 -1.35 -9.73
C ASN A 483 25.72 -2.09 -8.41
N VAL A 484 24.54 -1.92 -7.77
CA VAL A 484 24.31 -2.35 -6.38
C VAL A 484 23.11 -3.27 -6.23
N LEU A 485 22.09 -3.15 -7.09
CA LEU A 485 20.86 -3.92 -6.99
C LEU A 485 20.72 -4.92 -8.13
N SER A 486 20.33 -6.16 -7.79
CA SER A 486 19.92 -7.13 -8.81
C SER A 486 18.63 -6.67 -9.49
N ARG A 487 18.39 -7.15 -10.70
CA ARG A 487 17.15 -6.91 -11.47
C ARG A 487 15.90 -7.18 -10.63
N GLU A 488 15.92 -8.26 -9.87
CA GLU A 488 14.81 -8.70 -9.03
C GLU A 488 14.55 -7.73 -7.88
N GLN A 489 15.61 -7.14 -7.31
CA GLN A 489 15.49 -6.15 -6.25
C GLN A 489 14.87 -4.85 -6.77
N VAL A 490 15.26 -4.41 -7.96
CA VAL A 490 14.70 -3.19 -8.57
C VAL A 490 13.20 -3.37 -8.89
N ILE A 491 12.83 -4.51 -9.47
CA ILE A 491 11.44 -4.83 -9.80
C ILE A 491 10.59 -5.01 -8.52
N ALA A 492 11.12 -5.67 -7.48
CA ALA A 492 10.37 -5.99 -6.27
C ALA A 492 10.04 -4.77 -5.39
N GLY A 493 10.85 -3.71 -5.46
CA GLY A 493 10.68 -2.49 -4.67
C GLY A 493 9.92 -1.36 -5.35
N ASN A 494 9.46 -1.55 -6.61
CA ASN A 494 8.80 -0.51 -7.41
C ASN A 494 9.61 0.81 -7.46
N TYR A 495 10.90 0.78 -7.77
CA TYR A 495 11.73 1.98 -7.78
C TYR A 495 11.55 2.82 -9.05
N ALA A 496 11.96 4.10 -9.02
CA ALA A 496 12.09 4.90 -10.23
C ALA A 496 13.12 4.25 -11.17
N TYR A 497 12.95 4.39 -12.49
CA TYR A 497 13.85 3.82 -13.48
C TYR A 497 14.85 4.87 -13.97
N LEU A 498 16.06 4.45 -14.34
CA LEU A 498 17.02 5.36 -14.97
C LEU A 498 16.73 5.55 -16.45
N ILE A 499 16.95 6.74 -16.99
CA ILE A 499 17.07 6.91 -18.44
C ILE A 499 18.51 6.59 -18.85
N ALA A 500 18.70 5.65 -19.77
CA ALA A 500 20.03 5.22 -20.20
C ALA A 500 20.77 6.26 -21.07
N GLN A 501 20.04 7.17 -21.73
CA GLN A 501 20.57 8.18 -22.65
C GLN A 501 19.94 9.57 -22.38
N PRO A 502 20.11 10.14 -21.17
CA PRO A 502 19.42 11.38 -20.77
C PRO A 502 19.84 12.59 -21.62
N GLU A 503 21.03 12.58 -22.20
CA GLU A 503 21.56 13.64 -23.09
C GLU A 503 20.78 13.80 -24.40
N ARG A 504 19.98 12.78 -24.76
CA ARG A 504 19.15 12.79 -25.97
C ARG A 504 17.76 13.37 -25.73
N ILE A 505 17.44 13.79 -24.51
CA ILE A 505 16.17 14.41 -24.14
C ILE A 505 16.28 15.93 -24.30
N VAL A 506 15.41 16.51 -25.12
CA VAL A 506 15.29 17.96 -25.31
C VAL A 506 13.91 18.39 -24.81
N ILE A 507 13.86 19.34 -23.89
CA ILE A 507 12.60 19.80 -23.30
C ILE A 507 12.01 20.89 -24.21
N GLU A 508 10.77 20.70 -24.64
CA GLU A 508 9.96 21.72 -25.31
C GLU A 508 9.47 22.71 -24.26
N LYS A 509 9.96 23.95 -24.31
CA LYS A 509 9.59 25.01 -23.36
C LYS A 509 8.36 25.77 -23.81
#